data_AF-A0A821JB85-F1
#
_entry.id   AF-A0A821JB85-F1
#
_cell.length_a   1.000
_cell.length_b   1.000
_cell.length_c   1.000
_cell.angle_alpha   90.00
_cell.angle_beta   90.00
_cell.angle_gamma   90.00
#
_symmetry.space_group_name_H-M   'P 1'
#
loop_
_entity.id
_entity.type
_entity.pdbx_description
1 polymer ?
#
loop_
_entity_poly.entity_id
_entity_poly.type
_entity_poly.pdbx_seq_one_letter_code
_entity_poly.pdbx_strand_id
1 'polypeptide(L)'
;RDNGGADIQQYHLELEESKGFHVIYNGLETEYLLEQLIPGHVYSLRLSCSSTGGQSDPSDITQIKTPAVAPASCHPPKISGKPKANSLHLRW
;
A
#
# COMPACT_ATOMS: atom_id res chain seq x y z
N ARG A 1 8.81 42.18 0.19
CA ARG A 1 8.27 41.02 0.92
C ARG A 1 8.46 39.86 -0.05
N ASP A 2 9.60 39.18 0.07
CA ASP A 2 9.96 38.10 -0.84
C ASP A 2 9.12 36.89 -0.43
N ASN A 3 8.30 36.34 -1.32
CA ASN A 3 7.59 35.09 -1.03
C ASN A 3 8.56 33.89 -1.08
N GLY A 4 9.84 34.12 -1.41
CA GLY A 4 10.93 33.19 -1.16
C GLY A 4 10.85 31.86 -1.93
N GLY A 5 9.88 31.72 -2.83
CA GLY A 5 9.62 30.49 -3.57
C GLY A 5 8.62 30.69 -4.69
N ALA A 6 8.73 29.84 -5.71
CA ALA A 6 7.75 29.72 -6.78
C ALA A 6 6.49 28.99 -6.28
N ASP A 7 5.31 29.40 -6.77
CA ASP A 7 4.07 28.71 -6.44
C ASP A 7 4.12 27.25 -6.90
N ILE A 8 3.59 26.36 -6.05
CA ILE A 8 3.49 24.94 -6.38
C ILE A 8 2.49 24.78 -7.52
N GLN A 9 2.94 24.16 -8.61
CA GLN A 9 2.13 23.86 -9.78
C GLN A 9 1.59 22.44 -9.77
N GLN A 10 2.23 21.54 -9.02
CA GLN A 10 1.84 20.13 -8.98
C GLN A 10 2.47 19.41 -7.79
N TYR A 11 1.75 18.41 -7.27
CA TYR A 11 2.21 17.40 -6.34
C TYR A 11 2.30 16.05 -7.05
N HIS A 12 3.35 15.29 -6.73
CA HIS A 12 3.61 13.95 -7.23
C HIS A 12 3.67 13.00 -6.04
N LEU A 13 2.66 12.14 -5.89
CA LEU A 13 2.67 11.08 -4.89
C LEU A 13 3.26 9.83 -5.53
N GLU A 14 4.29 9.28 -4.90
CA GLU A 14 4.96 8.08 -5.35
C GLU A 14 4.74 6.94 -4.36
N LEU A 15 4.51 5.73 -4.88
CA LEU A 15 4.38 4.50 -4.12
C LEU A 15 5.57 3.58 -4.43
N GLU A 16 6.08 2.88 -3.42
CA GLU A 16 7.11 1.88 -3.60
C GLU A 16 6.52 0.59 -4.16
N GLU A 17 7.06 0.14 -5.30
CA GLU A 17 6.79 -1.15 -5.91
C GLU A 17 8.10 -1.96 -6.02
N SER A 18 8.02 -3.18 -6.56
CA SER A 18 9.16 -4.09 -6.70
C SER A 18 10.34 -3.52 -7.51
N LYS A 19 10.11 -2.47 -8.31
CA LYS A 19 11.15 -1.81 -9.12
C LYS A 19 11.51 -0.40 -8.63
N GLY A 20 11.07 -0.02 -7.43
CA GLY A 20 11.28 1.30 -6.84
C GLY A 20 10.02 2.15 -6.80
N PHE A 21 10.20 3.45 -6.59
CA PHE A 21 9.11 4.42 -6.48
C PHE A 21 8.52 4.76 -7.86
N HIS A 22 7.19 4.74 -7.96
CA HIS A 22 6.44 5.11 -9.15
C HIS A 22 5.34 6.10 -8.79
N VAL A 23 5.06 7.05 -9.69
CA VAL A 23 4.03 8.09 -9.47
C VAL A 23 2.64 7.47 -9.57
N ILE A 24 1.85 7.55 -8.49
CA ILE A 24 0.46 7.09 -8.41
C ILE A 24 -0.56 8.24 -8.48
N TYR A 25 -0.12 9.46 -8.19
CA TYR A 25 -0.93 10.66 -8.31
C TYR A 25 -0.10 11.83 -8.79
N ASN A 26 -0.72 12.66 -9.64
CA ASN A 26 -0.14 13.87 -10.15
C ASN A 26 -1.21 14.96 -10.29
N GLY A 27 -1.11 16.04 -9.51
CA GLY A 27 -2.09 17.12 -9.54
C GLY A 27 -1.93 18.13 -8.40
N LEU A 28 -2.87 19.06 -8.29
CA LEU A 28 -2.84 20.15 -7.30
C LEU A 28 -3.55 19.82 -5.98
N GLU A 29 -4.33 18.75 -5.94
CA GLU A 29 -5.05 18.36 -4.74
C GLU A 29 -4.05 17.88 -3.68
N THR A 30 -4.30 18.29 -2.44
CA THR A 30 -3.49 17.90 -1.28
C THR A 30 -3.99 16.61 -0.65
N GLU A 31 -5.06 16.03 -1.19
CA GLU A 31 -5.68 14.80 -0.72
C GLU A 31 -5.80 13.80 -1.87
N TYR A 32 -5.51 12.55 -1.58
CA TYR A 32 -5.60 11.46 -2.55
C TYR A 32 -6.15 10.20 -1.87
N LEU A 33 -7.15 9.58 -2.48
CA LEU A 33 -7.73 8.32 -2.03
C LEU A 33 -7.08 7.17 -2.81
N LEU A 34 -6.23 6.41 -2.13
CA LEU A 34 -5.62 5.19 -2.67
C LEU A 34 -6.52 3.98 -2.38
N GLU A 35 -7.09 3.40 -3.43
CA GLU A 35 -8.04 2.27 -3.36
C GLU A 35 -7.40 0.93 -3.78
N GLN A 36 -8.17 -0.15 -3.65
CA GLN A 36 -7.79 -1.50 -4.13
C GLN A 36 -6.50 -2.06 -3.50
N LEU A 37 -6.24 -1.68 -2.26
CA LEU A 37 -5.07 -2.14 -1.51
C LEU A 37 -5.22 -3.57 -1.00
N ILE A 38 -4.10 -4.26 -0.89
CA ILE A 38 -3.99 -5.60 -0.33
C ILE A 38 -4.11 -5.49 1.20
N PRO A 39 -5.02 -6.22 1.85
CA PRO A 39 -5.12 -6.25 3.31
C PRO A 39 -3.85 -6.77 3.99
N GLY A 40 -3.50 -6.19 5.14
CA GLY A 40 -2.32 -6.59 5.91
C GLY A 40 -0.96 -6.27 5.25
N HIS A 41 -0.97 -5.53 4.13
CA HIS A 41 0.21 -5.14 3.39
C HIS A 41 0.76 -3.79 3.89
N VAL A 42 2.08 -3.59 3.77
CA VAL A 42 2.74 -2.33 4.09
C VAL A 42 3.07 -1.61 2.80
N TYR A 43 2.63 -0.37 2.69
CA TYR A 43 2.87 0.51 1.55
C TYR A 43 3.83 1.63 1.99
N SER A 44 4.89 1.86 1.22
CA SER A 44 5.81 2.98 1.41
C SER A 44 5.49 4.08 0.39
N LEU A 45 5.25 5.29 0.87
CA LEU A 45 4.86 6.44 0.05
C LEU A 45 5.84 7.59 0.26
N ARG A 46 6.07 8.40 -0.77
CA ARG A 46 6.78 9.68 -0.66
C ARG A 46 6.14 10.71 -1.58
N LEU A 47 6.32 12.00 -1.26
CA LEU A 47 5.71 13.10 -1.98
C LEU A 47 6.79 14.05 -2.49
N SER A 48 6.68 14.53 -3.72
CA SER A 48 7.45 15.69 -4.20
C SER A 48 6.51 16.72 -4.82
N CYS A 49 6.97 17.96 -4.98
CA CYS A 49 6.21 18.99 -5.68
C CYS A 49 7.03 19.61 -6.81
N SER A 50 6.35 20.13 -7.82
CA SER A 50 6.98 20.89 -8.90
C SER A 50 6.42 22.30 -8.96
N SER A 51 7.31 23.25 -9.20
CA SER A 51 7.03 24.68 -9.36
C SER A 51 7.75 25.22 -10.60
N THR A 52 7.62 26.51 -10.90
CA THR A 52 8.42 27.15 -11.95
C THR A 52 9.93 27.11 -11.67
N GLY A 53 10.34 26.88 -10.41
CA GLY A 53 11.73 26.70 -10.01
C GLY A 53 12.27 25.28 -10.21
N GLY A 54 11.42 24.32 -10.65
CA GLY A 54 11.78 22.91 -10.78
C GLY A 54 11.02 22.01 -9.81
N GLN A 55 11.48 20.76 -9.72
CA GLN A 55 10.93 19.75 -8.81
C GLN A 55 11.72 19.73 -7.49
N SER A 56 11.02 19.62 -6.37
CA SER A 56 11.61 19.45 -5.05
C SER A 56 12.25 18.07 -4.89
N ASP A 57 13.11 17.92 -3.90
CA ASP A 57 13.44 16.60 -3.39
C ASP A 57 12.18 15.89 -2.85
N PRO A 58 12.14 14.55 -2.87
CA PRO A 58 11.07 13.80 -2.23
C PRO A 58 11.06 14.01 -0.72
N SER A 59 9.88 13.93 -0.12
CA SER A 59 9.69 13.87 1.33
C SER A 59 10.34 12.61 1.92
N ASP A 60 10.38 12.57 3.25
CA ASP A 60 10.61 11.31 3.95
C ASP A 60 9.57 10.26 3.54
N ILE A 61 10.00 8.99 3.59
CA ILE A 61 9.15 7.85 3.26
C ILE A 61 8.17 7.62 4.42
N THR A 62 6.88 7.65 4.11
CA THR A 62 5.80 7.31 5.04
C THR A 62 5.34 5.88 4.79
N GLN A 63 5.34 5.04 5.82
CA GLN A 63 4.85 3.66 5.72
C GLN A 63 3.46 3.52 6.32
N ILE A 64 2.53 2.96 5.55
CA ILE A 64 1.15 2.72 5.93
C ILE A 64 0.87 1.23 5.87
N LYS A 65 0.39 0.65 6.98
CA LYS A 65 -0.07 -0.74 7.02
C LYS A 65 -1.58 -0.80 6.89
N THR A 66 -2.07 -1.49 5.87
CA THR A 66 -3.50 -1.73 5.72
C THR A 66 -4.00 -2.72 6.79
N PRO A 67 -5.23 -2.54 7.30
CA PRO A 67 -5.84 -3.51 8.20
C PRO A 67 -5.86 -4.90 7.56
N ALA A 68 -5.54 -5.93 8.35
CA ALA A 68 -5.76 -7.30 7.91
C ALA A 68 -7.26 -7.61 7.95
N VAL A 69 -7.74 -8.37 6.96
CA VAL A 69 -9.08 -8.96 7.00
C VAL A 69 -9.01 -10.35 7.63
N ALA A 70 -10.16 -10.84 8.12
CA ALA A 70 -10.25 -12.21 8.60
C ALA A 70 -9.79 -13.17 7.49
N PRO A 71 -9.02 -14.24 7.83
CA PRO A 71 -8.64 -15.23 6.85
C PRO A 71 -9.90 -15.87 6.25
N ALA A 72 -9.80 -16.34 5.02
CA ALA A 72 -10.87 -17.12 4.41
C ALA A 72 -11.18 -18.35 5.28
N SER A 73 -12.45 -18.78 5.29
CA SER A 73 -12.82 -20.02 5.97
C SER A 73 -11.96 -21.16 5.44
N CYS A 74 -11.38 -21.95 6.34
CA CYS A 74 -10.70 -23.17 5.97
C CYS A 74 -11.65 -24.07 5.17
N HIS A 75 -11.13 -24.77 4.16
CA HIS A 75 -11.90 -25.82 3.49
C HIS A 75 -12.29 -26.91 4.49
N PRO A 76 -13.43 -27.59 4.35
CA PRO A 76 -13.78 -28.68 5.24
C PRO A 76 -12.65 -29.73 5.32
N PRO A 77 -12.30 -30.22 6.52
CA PRO A 77 -11.21 -31.16 6.66
C PRO A 77 -11.59 -32.49 6.02
N LYS A 78 -10.62 -33.16 5.40
CA LYS A 78 -10.79 -34.48 4.79
C LYS A 78 -10.24 -35.55 5.71
N ILE A 79 -10.86 -36.73 5.69
CA ILE A 79 -10.31 -37.90 6.39
C ILE A 79 -8.99 -38.28 5.72
N SER A 80 -7.95 -38.39 6.52
CA SER A 80 -6.63 -38.87 6.13
C SER A 80 -6.45 -40.29 6.65
N GLY A 81 -6.26 -41.27 5.77
CA GLY A 81 -6.09 -42.67 6.18
C GLY A 81 -7.41 -43.39 6.50
N LYS A 82 -7.31 -44.59 7.08
CA LYS A 82 -8.47 -45.44 7.37
C LYS A 82 -9.09 -45.08 8.73
N PRO A 83 -10.41 -44.83 8.81
CA PRO A 83 -11.12 -44.72 10.08
C PRO A 83 -10.86 -45.92 10.99
N LYS A 84 -10.69 -45.67 12.30
CA LYS A 84 -10.71 -46.72 13.33
C LYS A 84 -11.97 -46.56 14.17
N ALA A 85 -12.34 -47.60 14.92
CA ALA A 85 -13.54 -47.61 15.77
C ALA A 85 -13.66 -46.38 16.70
N ASN A 86 -12.53 -45.82 17.15
CA ASN A 86 -12.49 -44.72 18.11
C ASN A 86 -11.59 -43.55 17.66
N SER A 87 -11.18 -43.48 16.39
CA SER A 87 -10.33 -42.38 15.92
C SER A 87 -10.46 -42.10 14.43
N LEU A 88 -10.50 -40.81 14.08
CA LEU A 88 -10.38 -40.30 12.72
C LEU A 88 -9.16 -39.39 12.65
N HIS A 89 -8.34 -39.55 11.62
CA HIS A 89 -7.32 -38.56 11.29
C HIS A 89 -7.90 -37.61 10.25
N LEU A 90 -7.79 -36.31 10.51
CA LEU A 90 -8.29 -35.26 9.63
C LEU A 90 -7.11 -34.43 9.12
N ARG A 91 -7.22 -33.95 7.89
CA ARG A 91 -6.30 -32.98 7.30
C ARG A 91 -7.13 -31.85 6.68
N TRP A 92 -6.68 -30.62 6.91
CA TRP A 92 -7.21 -29.44 6.24
C TRP A 92 -6.58 -29.32 4.86
#